data_AF-A0A1H6EB47-F1
#
_entry.id   AF-A0A1H6EB47-F1
#
_cell.length_a   1.000
_cell.length_b   1.000
_cell.length_c   1.000
_cell.angle_alpha   90.00
_cell.angle_beta   90.00
_cell.angle_gamma   90.00
#
_symmetry.space_group_name_H-M   'P 1'
#
loop_
_entity.id
_entity.type
_entity.pdbx_description
1 polymer ?
#
loop_
_entity_poly.entity_id
_entity_poly.type
_entity_poly.pdbx_seq_one_letter_code
_entity_poly.pdbx_strand_id
1 'polypeptide(L)'
;MAAARARTRTFGALQAAGAALVASREEVARLRGLLVRARQDLALLRAEDAELLAYARATVAAARAGDPDPVAILAGLLEERGQLPSDGTSPAALLAQGYRTGQAGGER
;
A
#
# COMPACT_ATOMS: atom_id res chain seq x y z
N MET A 1 40.39 -4.27 -46.36
CA MET A 1 39.20 -4.92 -45.74
C MET A 1 39.13 -4.80 -44.20
N ALA A 2 40.22 -4.88 -43.44
CA ALA A 2 40.18 -4.84 -41.97
C ALA A 2 39.57 -3.55 -41.37
N ALA A 3 39.92 -2.37 -41.90
CA ALA A 3 39.40 -1.08 -41.41
C ALA A 3 37.89 -0.86 -41.68
N ALA A 4 37.33 -1.50 -42.71
CA ALA A 4 35.88 -1.46 -42.98
C ALA A 4 35.12 -2.32 -41.95
N ARG A 5 35.62 -3.53 -41.67
CA ARG A 5 35.06 -4.43 -40.64
C ARG A 5 35.16 -3.84 -39.23
N ALA A 6 36.21 -3.08 -38.93
CA ALA A 6 36.35 -2.38 -37.65
C ALA A 6 35.28 -1.29 -37.48
N ARG A 7 35.08 -0.43 -38.49
CA ARG A 7 34.03 0.60 -38.47
C ARG A 7 32.62 0.03 -38.32
N THR A 8 32.29 -1.05 -39.03
CA THR A 8 30.99 -1.74 -38.90
C THR A 8 30.78 -2.29 -37.49
N ARG A 9 31.82 -2.86 -36.86
CA ARG A 9 31.75 -3.33 -35.47
C ARG A 9 31.52 -2.18 -34.48
N THR A 10 32.23 -1.06 -34.63
CA THR A 10 32.06 0.11 -33.76
C THR A 10 30.65 0.71 -33.88
N PHE A 11 30.12 0.81 -35.10
CA PHE A 11 28.76 1.29 -35.33
C PHE A 11 27.72 0.35 -34.71
N GLY A 12 27.87 -0.97 -34.85
CA GLY A 12 27.00 -1.95 -34.21
C GLY A 12 27.03 -1.88 -32.68
N ALA A 13 28.22 -1.68 -32.08
CA ALA A 13 28.36 -1.50 -30.63
C ALA A 13 27.67 -0.22 -30.15
N LEU A 14 27.78 0.88 -30.90
CA LEU A 14 27.11 2.15 -30.57
C LEU A 14 25.58 2.01 -30.66
N GLN A 15 25.06 1.31 -31.67
CA GLN A 15 23.64 1.03 -31.78
C GLN A 15 23.14 0.16 -30.62
N ALA A 16 23.88 -0.88 -30.24
CA ALA A 16 23.53 -1.73 -29.10
C ALA A 16 23.51 -0.94 -27.78
N ALA A 17 24.51 -0.07 -27.56
CA ALA A 17 24.55 0.82 -26.40
C ALA A 17 23.38 1.82 -26.39
N GLY A 18 23.00 2.36 -27.56
CA GLY A 18 21.82 3.21 -27.72
C GLY A 18 20.52 2.49 -27.36
N ALA A 19 20.33 1.27 -27.85
CA ALA A 19 19.17 0.44 -27.51
C ALA A 19 19.11 0.12 -26.00
N ALA A 20 20.25 -0.22 -25.38
CA ALA A 20 20.32 -0.47 -23.95
C ALA A 20 19.96 0.79 -23.12
N LEU A 21 20.38 1.98 -23.57
CA LEU A 21 20.02 3.24 -22.91
C LEU A 21 18.52 3.53 -23.00
N VAL A 22 17.89 3.26 -24.15
CA VAL A 22 16.43 3.41 -24.32
C VAL A 22 15.69 2.45 -23.41
N ALA A 23 16.05 1.17 -23.41
CA ALA A 23 15.47 0.17 -22.50
C ALA A 23 15.63 0.56 -21.02
N SER A 24 16.81 1.06 -20.64
CA SER A 24 17.06 1.55 -19.27
C SER A 24 16.17 2.74 -18.91
N ARG A 25 15.91 3.65 -19.85
CA ARG A 25 15.03 4.82 -19.63
C ARG A 25 13.57 4.40 -19.46
N GLU A 26 13.11 3.47 -20.28
CA GLU A 26 11.76 2.90 -20.17
C GLU A 26 11.56 2.21 -18.82
N GLU A 27 12.56 1.45 -18.38
CA GLU A 27 12.55 0.80 -17.08
C GLU A 27 12.51 1.82 -15.92
N VAL A 28 13.33 2.87 -15.98
CA VAL A 28 13.30 3.95 -14.97
C VAL A 28 11.93 4.65 -14.95
N ALA A 29 11.32 4.89 -16.12
CA ALA A 29 9.98 5.47 -16.20
C ALA A 29 8.92 4.55 -15.57
N ARG A 30 9.01 3.24 -15.84
CA ARG A 30 8.14 2.21 -15.24
C ARG A 30 8.27 2.19 -13.72
N LEU A 31 9.51 2.10 -13.20
CA LEU A 31 9.80 2.08 -11.77
C LEU A 31 9.33 3.36 -11.08
N ARG A 32 9.51 4.52 -11.72
CA ARG A 32 8.99 5.80 -11.20
C ARG A 32 7.47 5.77 -11.10
N GLY A 33 6.78 5.23 -12.10
CA GLY A 33 5.33 5.06 -12.07
C GLY A 33 4.85 4.12 -10.96
N LEU A 34 5.59 3.05 -10.68
CA LEU A 34 5.30 2.15 -9.55
C LEU A 34 5.53 2.84 -8.20
N LEU A 35 6.62 3.59 -8.06
CA LEU A 35 6.92 4.34 -6.83
C LEU A 35 5.86 5.41 -6.52
N VAL A 36 5.35 6.10 -7.55
CA VAL A 36 4.27 7.07 -7.37
C VAL A 36 3.02 6.40 -6.83
N ARG A 37 2.60 5.27 -7.43
CA ARG A 37 1.45 4.49 -6.97
C ARG A 37 1.64 4.00 -5.53
N ALA A 38 2.78 3.37 -5.23
CA ALA A 38 3.07 2.91 -3.87
C ALA A 38 3.02 4.03 -2.83
N ARG A 39 3.45 5.26 -3.19
CA ARG A 39 3.34 6.43 -2.30
C ARG A 39 1.90 6.88 -2.10
N GLN A 40 1.06 6.80 -3.13
CA GLN A 40 -0.37 7.11 -3.03
C GLN A 40 -1.09 6.09 -2.15
N ASP A 41 -0.84 4.80 -2.37
CA ASP A 41 -1.42 3.71 -1.57
C ASP A 41 -0.99 3.83 -0.10
N LEU A 42 0.29 4.14 0.16
CA LEU A 42 0.78 4.37 1.52
C LEU A 42 0.14 5.60 2.18
N ALA A 43 -0.11 6.66 1.41
CA ALA A 43 -0.77 7.87 1.94
C ALA A 43 -2.22 7.57 2.30
N LEU A 44 -2.93 6.80 1.48
CA LEU A 44 -4.30 6.36 1.75
C LEU A 44 -4.35 5.48 3.01
N LEU A 45 -3.49 4.45 3.08
CA LEU A 45 -3.42 3.56 4.24
C LEU A 45 -3.16 4.31 5.54
N ARG A 46 -2.26 5.31 5.51
CA ARG A 46 -1.98 6.16 6.68
C ARG A 46 -3.17 7.01 7.08
N ALA A 47 -3.95 7.50 6.12
CA ALA A 47 -5.17 8.26 6.41
C ALA A 47 -6.24 7.37 7.05
N GLU A 48 -6.46 6.17 6.50
CA GLU A 48 -7.41 5.19 7.02
C GLU A 48 -7.06 4.72 8.44
N ASP A 49 -5.77 4.46 8.71
CA ASP A 49 -5.25 4.12 10.04
C ASP A 49 -5.41 5.27 11.04
N ALA A 50 -5.07 6.50 10.64
CA ALA A 50 -5.23 7.68 11.48
C ALA A 50 -6.69 7.91 11.87
N GLU A 51 -7.63 7.71 10.93
CA GLU A 51 -9.07 7.81 11.19
C GLU A 51 -9.54 6.72 12.16
N LEU A 52 -9.19 5.46 11.93
CA LEU A 52 -9.55 4.35 12.83
C LEU A 52 -9.00 4.58 14.24
N LEU A 53 -7.74 5.02 14.36
CA LEU A 53 -7.12 5.33 15.64
C LEU A 53 -7.81 6.52 16.33
N ALA A 54 -8.25 7.53 15.56
CA ALA A 54 -8.99 8.67 16.11
C ALA A 54 -10.33 8.22 16.72
N TYR A 55 -11.12 7.41 16.01
CA TYR A 55 -12.39 6.87 16.51
C TYR A 55 -12.17 5.96 17.72
N ALA A 56 -11.18 5.07 17.69
CA ALA A 56 -10.86 4.22 18.84
C ALA A 56 -10.49 5.05 20.09
N ARG A 57 -9.70 6.11 19.93
CA ARG A 57 -9.34 7.02 21.03
C ARG A 57 -10.54 7.82 21.52
N ALA A 58 -11.44 8.24 20.63
CA ALA A 58 -12.68 8.91 20.99
C ALA A 58 -13.60 7.99 21.81
N THR A 59 -13.79 6.74 21.39
CA THR A 59 -14.52 5.71 22.17
C THR A 59 -13.93 5.53 23.57
N VAL A 60 -12.61 5.41 23.70
CA VAL A 60 -11.98 5.28 25.03
C VAL A 60 -12.16 6.56 25.87
N ALA A 61 -12.09 7.75 25.26
CA ALA A 61 -12.31 9.01 25.96
C ALA A 61 -13.76 9.15 26.45
N ALA A 62 -14.75 8.79 25.62
CA ALA A 62 -16.17 8.76 25.98
C ALA A 62 -16.43 7.81 27.16
N ALA A 63 -15.85 6.60 27.13
CA ALA A 63 -15.96 5.65 28.22
C ALA A 63 -15.42 6.23 29.55
N ARG A 64 -14.29 6.93 29.49
CA ARG A 64 -13.70 7.60 30.67
C ARG A 64 -14.53 8.80 31.16
N ALA A 65 -15.27 9.44 30.27
CA ALA A 65 -16.18 10.54 30.61
C ALA A 65 -17.52 10.05 31.20
N GLY A 66 -17.76 8.73 31.24
CA GLY A 66 -19.00 8.15 31.74
C GLY A 66 -20.14 8.13 30.72
N ASP A 67 -19.81 8.18 29.42
CA ASP A 67 -20.80 7.96 28.36
C ASP A 67 -21.48 6.59 28.54
N PRO A 68 -22.83 6.50 28.46
CA PRO A 68 -23.54 5.23 28.61
C PRO A 68 -23.32 4.24 27.46
N ASP A 69 -22.94 4.71 26.26
CA ASP A 69 -22.64 3.85 25.10
C ASP A 69 -21.47 4.40 24.27
N PRO A 70 -20.23 4.29 24.77
CA PRO A 70 -19.06 4.79 24.07
C PRO A 70 -18.72 3.97 22.81
N VAL A 71 -19.21 2.72 22.73
CA VAL A 71 -18.94 1.82 21.61
C VAL A 71 -19.70 2.26 20.36
N ALA A 72 -20.84 2.95 20.51
CA ALA A 72 -21.59 3.54 19.40
C ALA A 72 -20.74 4.41 18.48
N ILE A 73 -19.73 5.12 19.01
CA ILE A 73 -18.80 5.94 18.23
C ILE A 73 -18.03 5.08 17.21
N LEU A 74 -17.42 3.98 17.66
CA LEU A 74 -16.67 3.08 16.79
C LEU A 74 -17.61 2.26 15.89
N ALA A 75 -18.77 1.84 16.41
CA ALA A 75 -19.77 1.12 15.65
C ALA A 75 -20.29 1.95 14.46
N GLY A 76 -20.52 3.26 14.65
CA GLY A 76 -20.92 4.17 13.57
C GLY A 76 -19.91 4.22 12.42
N LEU A 77 -18.61 4.33 12.74
CA LEU A 77 -17.56 4.26 11.71
C LEU A 77 -17.56 2.92 10.97
N LEU A 78 -17.70 1.81 11.69
CA LEU A 78 -17.75 0.48 11.10
C LEU A 78 -19.00 0.33 10.21
N GLU A 79 -20.14 0.90 10.59
CA GLU A 79 -21.36 0.91 9.79
C GLU A 79 -21.19 1.69 8.49
N GLU A 80 -20.67 2.92 8.58
CA GLU A 80 -20.38 3.77 7.42
C GLU A 80 -19.46 3.09 6.40
N ARG A 81 -18.54 2.25 6.90
CA ARG A 81 -17.61 1.47 6.07
C ARG A 81 -18.17 0.11 5.63
N GLY A 82 -19.36 -0.29 6.07
CA GLY A 82 -19.93 -1.61 5.80
C GLY A 82 -19.14 -2.77 6.43
N GLN A 83 -18.49 -2.50 7.56
CA GLN A 83 -17.57 -3.39 8.29
C GLN A 83 -18.09 -3.83 9.65
N LEU A 84 -19.37 -3.55 9.97
CA LEU A 84 -20.01 -4.08 11.16
C LEU A 84 -19.96 -5.62 11.15
N PRO A 85 -19.46 -6.27 12.22
CA PRO A 85 -19.52 -7.72 12.32
C PRO A 85 -20.97 -8.20 12.30
N SER A 86 -21.21 -9.33 11.66
CA SER A 86 -22.52 -9.99 11.72
C SER A 86 -22.85 -10.43 13.15
N ASP A 87 -24.13 -10.54 13.47
CA ASP A 87 -24.58 -11.00 14.77
C ASP A 87 -23.98 -12.37 15.14
N GLY A 88 -23.53 -12.52 16.38
CA GLY A 88 -22.91 -13.74 16.89
C GLY A 88 -21.49 -14.00 16.38
N THR A 89 -20.89 -13.08 15.60
CA THR A 89 -19.48 -13.21 15.19
C THR A 89 -18.57 -13.22 16.42
N SER A 90 -17.69 -14.22 16.49
CA SER A 90 -16.74 -14.35 17.60
C SER A 90 -15.69 -13.23 17.58
N PRO A 91 -15.53 -12.44 18.66
CA PRO A 91 -14.47 -11.44 18.76
C PRO A 91 -13.07 -12.03 18.59
N ALA A 92 -12.83 -13.22 19.13
CA ALA A 92 -11.54 -13.90 19.00
C ALA A 92 -11.24 -14.28 17.53
N ALA A 93 -12.26 -14.67 16.77
CA ALA A 93 -12.12 -14.97 15.35
C ALA A 93 -11.78 -13.72 14.53
N LEU A 94 -12.41 -12.58 14.83
CA LEU A 94 -12.12 -11.29 14.20
C LEU A 94 -10.69 -10.83 14.46
N LEU A 95 -10.21 -10.94 15.70
CA LEU A 95 -8.83 -10.63 16.04
C LEU A 95 -7.84 -11.55 15.31
N ALA A 96 -8.10 -12.85 15.30
CA ALA A 96 -7.26 -13.81 14.59
C ALA A 96 -7.22 -13.56 13.07
N GLN A 97 -8.34 -13.15 12.47
CA GLN A 97 -8.41 -12.73 11.08
C GLN A 97 -7.55 -11.50 10.83
N GLY A 98 -7.66 -10.46 11.66
CA GLY A 98 -6.86 -9.25 11.56
C GLY A 98 -5.35 -9.52 11.62
N TYR A 99 -4.90 -10.36 12.57
CA TYR A 99 -3.48 -10.72 12.69
C TYR A 99 -2.95 -11.44 11.46
N ARG A 100 -3.72 -12.37 10.88
CA ARG A 100 -3.31 -13.06 9.64
C ARG A 100 -3.20 -12.10 8.47
N THR A 101 -4.14 -11.18 8.32
CA THR A 101 -4.11 -10.16 7.26
C THR A 101 -2.89 -9.24 7.42
N GLY A 102 -2.57 -8.83 8.65
CA GLY A 102 -1.37 -8.02 8.93
C GLY A 102 -0.05 -8.75 8.67
N GLN A 103 0.02 -10.05 9.00
CA GLN A 103 1.22 -10.86 8.78
C GLN A 103 1.47 -11.18 7.29
N ALA A 104 0.41 -11.44 6.51
CA ALA A 104 0.51 -11.69 5.07
C ALA A 104 1.00 -10.45 4.26
N GLY A 105 0.98 -9.27 4.87
CA GLY A 105 1.56 -8.04 4.30
C GLY A 105 3.06 -7.87 4.53
N GLY A 106 3.67 -8.62 5.46
CA GLY A 106 5.09 -8.49 5.83
C GLY A 106 6.06 -9.44 5.13
N GLU A 107 5.56 -10.45 4.41
CA GLU A 107 6.38 -11.50 3.76
C GLU A 107 6.66 -11.25 2.26
N ARG A 108 6.53 -10.01 1.76
CA ARG A 108 6.76 -9.69 0.34
C ARG A 108 7.86 -8.67 0.12
#